data_AF-A0A7V8NPK2-F1
#
_entry.id   AF-A0A7V8NPK2-F1
#
_cell.length_a   1.000
_cell.length_b   1.000
_cell.length_c   1.000
_cell.angle_alpha   90.00
_cell.angle_beta   90.00
_cell.angle_gamma   90.00
#
_symmetry.space_group_name_H-M   'P 1'
#
loop_
_entity.id
_entity.type
_entity.pdbx_description
1 polymer ?
#
loop_
_entity_poly.entity_id
_entity_poly.type
_entity_poly.pdbx_seq_one_letter_code
_entity_poly.pdbx_strand_id
1 'polypeptide(L)'
;MVRHLRIPRFKLLLVLCLLAPTRSAARPQFNYTEPQLPVFELHSGFWINLHHTLYFEARQRRAFLSRDANATKSTASKSVLAGKGLTDAEQKAWDDAVAYYLVNYADKNLLFTTELIQLKDQLGDFEDCDELSGRKRKFCDAGLPSNLTQALEAAAPVYRAHLWPEHDRANRRW
;
A
#
# COMPACT_ATOMS: atom_id res chain seq x y z
N MET A 1 -75.54 32.93 66.87
CA MET A 1 -76.43 32.03 66.10
C MET A 1 -75.59 30.94 65.45
N VAL A 2 -75.78 29.68 65.87
CA VAL A 2 -75.11 28.52 65.27
C VAL A 2 -75.83 28.13 63.98
N ARG A 3 -75.10 27.92 62.89
CA ARG A 3 -75.49 27.01 61.80
C ARG A 3 -74.24 26.35 61.20
N HIS A 4 -74.16 25.03 61.38
CA HIS A 4 -73.28 24.16 60.60
C HIS A 4 -73.76 24.10 59.15
N LEU A 5 -72.84 24.05 58.18
CA LEU A 5 -73.14 23.45 56.88
C LEU A 5 -71.97 22.62 56.35
N ARG A 6 -72.38 21.52 55.71
CA ARG A 6 -71.67 20.27 55.42
C ARG A 6 -70.58 20.38 54.36
N ILE A 7 -69.59 19.52 54.52
CA ILE A 7 -68.49 19.17 53.59
C ILE A 7 -69.05 18.43 52.36
N PRO A 8 -68.48 18.62 51.15
CA PRO A 8 -68.44 17.55 50.16
C PRO A 8 -66.99 17.11 49.84
N ARG A 9 -66.76 15.83 50.15
CA ARG A 9 -65.54 15.03 49.96
C ARG A 9 -65.31 14.66 48.49
N PHE A 10 -65.06 15.63 47.60
CA PHE A 10 -64.90 15.36 46.16
C PHE A 10 -63.73 16.11 45.50
N LYS A 11 -62.61 16.29 46.21
CA LYS A 11 -61.38 16.89 45.64
C LYS A 11 -60.10 16.23 46.12
N LEU A 12 -60.07 14.89 46.21
CA LEU A 12 -58.86 14.15 46.61
C LEU A 12 -58.44 13.06 45.62
N LEU A 13 -58.83 13.15 44.35
CA LEU A 13 -58.47 12.12 43.37
C LEU A 13 -58.04 12.63 41.98
N LEU A 14 -57.81 13.94 41.82
CA LEU A 14 -57.34 14.52 40.54
C LEU A 14 -55.96 15.20 40.60
N VAL A 15 -55.26 15.16 41.75
CA VAL A 15 -53.95 15.83 41.90
C VAL A 15 -52.78 14.83 41.97
N LEU A 16 -53.05 13.52 42.05
CA LEU A 16 -52.00 12.51 42.21
C LEU A 16 -51.52 11.82 40.92
N CYS A 17 -51.93 12.31 39.74
CA CYS A 17 -51.49 11.74 38.44
C CYS A 17 -50.59 12.68 37.61
N LEU A 18 -50.24 13.87 38.12
CA LEU A 18 -49.42 14.86 37.39
C LEU A 18 -47.93 14.88 37.82
N LEU A 19 -47.50 13.93 38.64
CA LEU A 19 -46.12 13.85 39.17
C LEU A 19 -45.46 12.49 38.91
N ALA A 20 -45.91 11.73 37.91
CA ALA A 20 -45.19 10.56 37.44
C ALA A 20 -44.16 11.01 36.39
N PRO A 21 -42.84 11.02 36.68
CA PRO A 21 -41.84 11.26 35.65
C PRO A 21 -41.89 10.06 34.70
N THR A 22 -42.40 10.27 33.48
CA THR A 22 -42.14 9.35 32.38
C THR A 22 -40.64 9.37 32.13
N ARG A 23 -39.93 8.35 32.63
CA ARG A 23 -38.57 8.04 32.17
C ARG A 23 -38.70 7.58 30.72
N SER A 24 -38.76 8.52 29.79
CA SER A 24 -38.37 8.26 28.42
C SER A 24 -36.89 7.90 28.46
N ALA A 25 -36.57 6.61 28.42
CA ALA A 25 -35.24 6.20 28.05
C ALA A 25 -35.00 6.76 26.65
N ALA A 26 -34.14 7.77 26.53
CA ALA A 26 -33.62 8.18 25.24
C ALA A 26 -33.05 6.90 24.62
N ARG A 27 -33.64 6.44 23.52
CA ARG A 27 -32.99 5.42 22.70
C ARG A 27 -31.61 5.99 22.39
N PRO A 28 -30.52 5.20 22.52
CA PRO A 28 -29.24 5.67 22.03
C PRO A 28 -29.47 6.06 20.57
N GLN A 29 -29.32 7.36 20.28
CA GLN A 29 -29.03 7.74 18.91
C GLN A 29 -27.76 6.96 18.61
N PHE A 30 -27.86 5.97 17.72
CA PHE A 30 -26.67 5.50 17.04
C PHE A 30 -26.12 6.77 16.40
N ASN A 31 -25.13 7.36 17.08
CA ASN A 31 -24.25 8.31 16.45
C ASN A 31 -23.64 7.46 15.34
N TYR A 32 -24.17 7.60 14.13
CA TYR A 32 -23.41 7.33 12.94
C TYR A 32 -22.28 8.37 12.98
N THR A 33 -21.25 8.08 13.78
CA THR A 33 -19.92 8.57 13.49
C THR A 33 -19.66 7.97 12.12
N GLU A 34 -19.85 8.75 11.06
CA GLU A 34 -19.27 8.39 9.78
C GLU A 34 -17.83 8.01 10.08
N PRO A 35 -17.38 6.80 9.72
CA PRO A 35 -15.98 6.46 9.88
C PRO A 35 -15.21 7.53 9.13
N GLN A 36 -14.46 8.36 9.86
CA GLN A 36 -13.59 9.34 9.23
C GLN A 36 -12.62 8.54 8.38
N LEU A 37 -12.76 8.68 7.05
CA LEU A 37 -11.80 8.09 6.14
C LEU A 37 -10.42 8.61 6.53
N PRO A 38 -9.41 7.74 6.57
CA PRO A 38 -8.07 8.19 6.94
C PRO A 38 -7.62 9.25 5.94
N VAL A 39 -6.95 10.30 6.44
CA VAL A 39 -6.45 11.40 5.61
C VAL A 39 -5.44 10.89 4.56
N PHE A 40 -4.77 9.78 4.89
CA PHE A 40 -3.83 9.08 4.02
C PHE A 40 -4.08 7.58 4.12
N GLU A 41 -3.99 6.88 2.99
CA GLU A 41 -3.94 5.43 2.92
C GLU A 41 -2.52 5.00 2.54
N LEU A 42 -1.98 4.01 3.26
CA LEU A 42 -0.67 3.44 2.96
C LEU A 42 -0.85 2.21 2.09
N HIS A 43 -0.25 2.23 0.91
CA HIS A 43 -0.32 1.15 -0.05
C HIS A 43 1.00 0.37 -0.08
N SER A 44 0.90 -0.95 -0.11
CA SER A 44 2.01 -1.86 -0.40
C SER A 44 1.84 -2.39 -1.81
N GLY A 45 2.26 -1.58 -2.80
CA GLY A 45 2.09 -1.89 -4.21
C GLY A 45 3.17 -2.82 -4.75
N PHE A 46 2.78 -3.87 -5.47
CA PHE A 46 3.69 -4.89 -6.01
C PHE A 46 4.73 -4.28 -6.99
N TRP A 47 4.26 -3.54 -7.98
CA TRP A 47 5.10 -3.04 -9.07
C TRP A 47 6.11 -2.00 -8.61
N ILE A 48 5.71 -1.11 -7.71
CA ILE A 48 6.64 -0.12 -7.15
C ILE A 48 7.74 -0.76 -6.30
N ASN A 49 7.41 -1.81 -5.54
CA ASN A 49 8.40 -2.53 -4.76
C ASN A 49 9.36 -3.34 -5.65
N LEU A 50 8.86 -3.93 -6.75
CA LEU A 50 9.71 -4.55 -7.77
C LEU A 50 10.69 -3.53 -8.38
N HIS A 51 10.19 -2.37 -8.79
CA HIS A 51 11.00 -1.28 -9.32
C HIS A 51 12.12 -0.86 -8.37
N HIS A 52 11.80 -0.59 -7.10
CA HIS A 52 12.79 -0.23 -6.10
C HIS A 52 13.83 -1.33 -5.87
N THR A 53 13.42 -2.59 -5.89
CA THR A 53 14.33 -3.73 -5.70
C THR A 53 15.34 -3.84 -6.84
N LEU A 54 14.86 -3.77 -8.09
CA LEU A 54 15.72 -3.82 -9.29
C LEU A 54 16.64 -2.60 -9.36
N TYR A 55 16.13 -1.40 -9.06
CA TYR A 55 16.93 -0.17 -8.99
C TYR A 55 18.04 -0.28 -7.95
N PHE A 56 17.71 -0.76 -6.74
CA PHE A 56 18.68 -0.91 -5.66
C PHE A 56 19.79 -1.90 -6.02
N GLU A 57 19.46 -3.06 -6.59
CA GLU A 57 20.47 -4.03 -7.02
C GLU A 57 21.35 -3.45 -8.14
N ALA A 58 20.76 -2.78 -9.13
CA ALA A 58 21.50 -2.13 -10.20
C ALA A 58 22.48 -1.06 -9.67
N ARG A 59 22.08 -0.27 -8.67
CA ARG A 59 22.96 0.70 -7.99
C ARG A 59 24.13 0.04 -7.30
N GLN A 60 23.90 -1.07 -6.60
CA GLN A 60 24.97 -1.82 -5.96
C GLN A 60 25.96 -2.37 -6.99
N ARG A 61 25.46 -2.94 -8.10
CA ARG A 61 26.31 -3.40 -9.21
C ARG A 61 27.11 -2.25 -9.84
N ARG A 62 26.51 -1.06 -10.04
CA ARG A 62 27.23 0.11 -10.55
C ARG A 62 28.35 0.53 -9.59
N ALA A 63 28.04 0.66 -8.30
CA ALA A 63 29.01 1.05 -7.28
C ALA A 63 30.18 0.05 -7.17
N PHE A 64 29.88 -1.24 -7.34
CA PHE A 64 30.87 -2.30 -7.41
C PHE A 64 31.80 -2.13 -8.62
N LEU A 65 31.25 -1.97 -9.83
CA LEU A 65 32.04 -1.76 -11.06
C LEU A 65 32.93 -0.51 -10.99
N SER A 66 32.43 0.57 -10.37
CA SER A 66 33.22 1.80 -10.16
C SER A 66 34.36 1.63 -9.15
N ARG A 67 34.22 0.72 -8.18
CA ARG A 67 35.27 0.41 -7.20
C ARG A 67 36.32 -0.55 -7.76
N ASP A 68 35.89 -1.52 -8.54
CA ASP A 68 36.74 -2.55 -9.15
C ASP A 68 37.72 -2.01 -10.17
N ALA A 69 37.35 -0.94 -10.88
CA ALA A 69 38.28 -0.19 -11.71
C ALA A 69 39.54 0.27 -10.95
N ASN A 70 39.47 0.36 -9.61
CA ASN A 70 40.54 0.85 -8.75
C ASN A 70 41.08 -0.21 -7.75
N ALA A 71 40.64 -1.48 -7.77
CA ALA A 71 40.96 -2.45 -6.71
C ALA A 71 41.42 -3.84 -7.23
N THR A 72 42.48 -4.39 -6.64
CA THR A 72 43.13 -5.66 -7.02
C THR A 72 42.50 -6.93 -6.41
N LYS A 73 41.51 -6.78 -5.53
CA LYS A 73 40.73 -7.88 -4.95
C LYS A 73 39.29 -7.41 -4.82
N SER A 74 38.41 -7.98 -5.65
CA SER A 74 37.00 -7.67 -5.56
C SER A 74 36.13 -8.91 -5.46
N THR A 75 35.25 -8.91 -4.46
CA THR A 75 34.22 -9.94 -4.25
C THR A 75 32.93 -9.46 -4.89
N ALA A 76 32.48 -10.14 -5.95
CA ALA A 76 31.27 -9.81 -6.71
C ALA A 76 30.10 -9.32 -5.83
N SER A 77 29.44 -8.23 -6.25
CA SER A 77 28.21 -7.75 -5.62
C SER A 77 27.19 -8.89 -5.55
N LYS A 78 26.84 -9.32 -4.34
CA LYS A 78 25.90 -10.42 -4.12
C LYS A 78 24.48 -9.97 -4.52
N SER A 79 23.81 -10.75 -5.37
CA SER A 79 22.41 -10.49 -5.76
C SER A 79 21.48 -10.58 -4.54
N VAL A 80 20.38 -9.80 -4.55
CA VAL A 80 19.37 -9.85 -3.48
C VAL A 80 18.64 -11.19 -3.42
N LEU A 81 18.68 -11.96 -4.52
CA LEU A 81 18.12 -13.31 -4.60
C LEU A 81 19.13 -14.42 -4.29
N ALA A 82 20.36 -14.08 -3.89
CA ALA A 82 21.39 -15.08 -3.64
C ALA A 82 20.98 -16.06 -2.53
N GLY A 83 21.03 -17.35 -2.84
CA GLY A 83 20.63 -18.43 -1.92
C GLY A 83 19.13 -18.74 -1.90
N LYS A 84 18.32 -18.13 -2.77
CA LYS A 84 16.88 -18.42 -2.90
C LYS A 84 16.56 -19.67 -3.74
N GLY A 85 17.56 -20.35 -4.28
CA GLY A 85 17.37 -21.60 -5.04
C GLY A 85 16.66 -21.39 -6.38
N LEU A 86 17.04 -20.34 -7.12
CA LEU A 86 16.46 -19.98 -8.41
C LEU A 86 16.77 -21.05 -9.47
N THR A 87 15.82 -21.30 -10.35
CA THR A 87 16.07 -21.98 -11.62
C THR A 87 16.89 -21.10 -12.57
N ASP A 88 17.53 -21.71 -13.57
CA ASP A 88 18.30 -20.96 -14.58
C ASP A 88 17.44 -19.91 -15.31
N ALA A 89 16.17 -20.24 -15.57
CA ALA A 89 15.23 -19.34 -16.23
C ALA A 89 14.88 -18.13 -15.35
N GLU A 90 14.66 -18.34 -14.04
CA GLU A 90 14.39 -17.25 -13.10
C GLU A 90 15.63 -16.38 -12.89
N GLN A 91 16.80 -16.99 -12.74
CA GLN A 91 18.07 -16.27 -12.62
C GLN A 91 18.29 -15.38 -13.84
N LYS A 92 18.10 -15.92 -15.04
CA LYS A 92 18.23 -15.14 -16.28
C LYS A 92 17.24 -13.98 -16.35
N ALA A 93 15.96 -14.23 -16.07
CA ALA A 93 14.93 -13.19 -16.12
C ALA A 93 15.23 -12.04 -15.14
N TRP A 94 15.72 -12.37 -13.94
CA TRP A 94 16.15 -11.39 -12.97
C TRP A 94 17.38 -10.60 -13.43
N ASP A 95 18.42 -11.30 -13.90
CA ASP A 95 19.66 -10.67 -14.35
C ASP A 95 19.46 -9.75 -15.56
N ASP A 96 18.62 -10.15 -16.52
CA ASP A 96 18.26 -9.31 -17.66
C ASP A 96 17.58 -8.01 -17.21
N ALA A 97 16.65 -8.09 -16.24
CA ALA A 97 15.98 -6.92 -15.68
C ALA A 97 16.94 -6.02 -14.90
N VAL A 98 17.82 -6.59 -14.07
CA VAL A 98 18.84 -5.81 -13.36
C VAL A 98 19.82 -5.16 -14.33
N ALA A 99 20.21 -5.84 -15.42
CA ALA A 99 21.06 -5.29 -16.47
C ALA A 99 20.38 -4.11 -17.18
N TYR A 100 19.07 -4.22 -17.46
CA TYR A 100 18.28 -3.11 -17.98
C TYR A 100 18.34 -1.89 -17.04
N TYR A 101 18.10 -2.09 -15.73
CA TYR A 101 18.17 -1.01 -14.74
C TYR A 101 19.59 -0.44 -14.58
N LEU A 102 20.62 -1.27 -14.67
CA LEU A 102 22.02 -0.86 -14.59
C LEU A 102 22.38 0.14 -15.69
N VAL A 103 21.93 -0.12 -16.92
CA VAL A 103 22.21 0.74 -18.07
C VAL A 103 21.36 2.01 -18.05
N ASN A 104 20.08 1.91 -17.71
CA ASN A 104 19.12 3.00 -17.93
C ASN A 104 18.89 3.89 -16.69
N TYR A 105 19.07 3.37 -15.47
CA TYR A 105 18.62 4.03 -14.26
C TYR A 105 19.64 4.11 -13.12
N ALA A 106 20.67 3.27 -13.07
CA ALA A 106 21.61 3.26 -11.94
C ALA A 106 22.30 4.61 -11.70
N ASP A 107 22.59 5.38 -12.75
CA ASP A 107 23.26 6.68 -12.59
C ASP A 107 22.29 7.83 -12.28
N LYS A 108 20.98 7.58 -12.32
CA LYS A 108 19.92 8.55 -12.04
C LYS A 108 19.56 8.56 -10.57
N ASN A 109 19.07 9.70 -10.08
CA ASN A 109 18.64 9.84 -8.69
C ASN A 109 17.14 9.54 -8.57
N LEU A 110 16.80 8.51 -7.80
CA LEU A 110 15.41 8.05 -7.61
C LEU A 110 14.45 9.12 -7.06
N LEU A 111 14.97 10.14 -6.35
CA LEU A 111 14.17 11.18 -5.70
C LEU A 111 14.10 12.48 -6.50
N PHE A 112 15.03 12.72 -7.42
CA PHE A 112 15.19 14.02 -8.08
C PHE A 112 15.20 13.96 -9.61
N THR A 113 15.29 12.77 -10.20
CA THR A 113 15.17 12.63 -11.65
C THR A 113 13.71 12.52 -12.05
N THR A 114 13.20 13.50 -12.81
CA THR A 114 11.79 13.58 -13.25
C THR A 114 11.25 12.27 -13.81
N GLU A 115 12.01 11.60 -14.68
CA GLU A 115 11.61 10.32 -15.26
C GLU A 115 11.37 9.22 -14.20
N LEU A 116 12.21 9.13 -13.17
CA LEU A 116 12.04 8.15 -12.09
C LEU A 116 10.93 8.51 -11.10
N ILE A 117 10.63 9.81 -10.97
CA ILE A 117 9.46 10.27 -10.20
C ILE A 117 8.19 9.83 -10.92
N GLN A 118 8.05 10.18 -12.19
CA GLN A 118 6.90 9.80 -13.03
C GLN A 118 6.70 8.30 -13.08
N LEU A 119 7.78 7.54 -13.24
CA LEU A 119 7.72 6.09 -13.22
C LEU A 119 7.17 5.54 -11.90
N LYS A 120 7.62 6.08 -10.75
CA LYS A 120 7.13 5.64 -9.44
C LYS A 120 5.65 5.91 -9.27
N ASP A 121 5.20 7.11 -9.63
CA ASP A 121 3.79 7.50 -9.52
C ASP A 121 2.93 6.57 -10.39
N GLN A 122 3.35 6.36 -11.64
CA GLN A 122 2.68 5.47 -12.58
C GLN A 122 2.68 4.00 -12.14
N LEU A 123 3.74 3.49 -11.52
CA LEU A 123 3.71 2.11 -10.97
C LEU A 123 2.88 2.00 -9.70
N GLY A 124 2.69 3.09 -8.96
CA GLY A 124 1.79 3.16 -7.80
C GLY A 124 0.33 2.99 -8.21
N ASP A 125 -0.08 3.65 -9.31
CA ASP A 125 -1.47 3.61 -9.81
C ASP A 125 -1.92 2.24 -10.33
N PHE A 126 -1.00 1.30 -10.55
CA PHE A 126 -1.26 -0.01 -11.19
C PHE A 126 -1.11 -1.18 -10.22
N GLU A 127 -1.22 -0.96 -8.91
CA GLU A 127 -1.03 -2.02 -7.92
C GLU A 127 -2.03 -3.19 -8.02
N ASP A 128 -3.24 -2.94 -8.52
CA ASP A 128 -4.30 -3.95 -8.74
C ASP A 128 -4.16 -4.71 -10.07
N CYS A 129 -3.17 -4.34 -10.88
CA CYS A 129 -2.91 -4.97 -12.16
C CYS A 129 -1.90 -6.11 -12.03
N ASP A 130 -2.19 -7.23 -12.70
CA ASP A 130 -1.33 -8.42 -12.72
C ASP A 130 -0.26 -8.37 -13.83
N GLU A 131 -0.35 -7.36 -14.70
CA GLU A 131 0.52 -7.05 -15.83
C GLU A 131 0.44 -5.54 -16.13
N LEU A 132 1.40 -5.01 -16.88
CA LEU A 132 1.55 -3.57 -17.17
C LEU A 132 1.41 -3.24 -18.66
N SER A 133 1.34 -4.27 -19.50
CA SER A 133 1.26 -4.16 -20.96
C SER A 133 -0.15 -3.96 -21.52
N GLY A 134 -1.18 -4.06 -20.67
CA GLY A 134 -2.59 -4.06 -21.06
C GLY A 134 -3.03 -5.26 -21.88
N ARG A 135 -2.20 -6.32 -21.99
CA ARG A 135 -2.48 -7.50 -22.82
C ARG A 135 -3.70 -8.28 -22.32
N LYS A 136 -3.95 -8.28 -21.00
CA LYS A 136 -5.09 -8.97 -20.42
C LYS A 136 -6.25 -8.01 -20.20
N ARG A 137 -5.96 -6.84 -19.67
CA ARG A 137 -6.96 -5.83 -19.30
C ARG A 137 -6.48 -4.48 -19.81
N LYS A 138 -7.23 -3.84 -20.71
CA LYS A 138 -6.82 -2.57 -21.33
C LYS A 138 -6.53 -1.47 -20.31
N PHE A 139 -7.24 -1.43 -19.19
CA PHE A 139 -6.99 -0.45 -18.13
C PHE A 139 -5.69 -0.71 -17.35
N CYS A 140 -5.07 -1.89 -17.51
CA CYS A 140 -3.74 -2.22 -17.00
C CYS A 140 -2.62 -1.94 -18.01
N ASP A 141 -2.94 -1.29 -19.15
CA ASP A 141 -1.89 -0.69 -19.98
C ASP A 141 -1.32 0.50 -19.24
N ALA A 142 -0.13 0.31 -18.66
CA ALA A 142 0.54 1.37 -17.95
C ALA A 142 0.97 2.50 -18.90
N GLY A 143 1.14 2.27 -20.20
CA GLY A 143 1.73 3.25 -21.11
C GLY A 143 3.24 3.45 -20.89
N LEU A 144 3.90 2.47 -20.28
CA LEU A 144 5.35 2.47 -20.06
C LEU A 144 6.09 2.13 -21.37
N PRO A 145 7.37 2.56 -21.51
CA PRO A 145 8.23 2.09 -22.58
C PRO A 145 8.26 0.57 -22.66
N SER A 146 8.14 0.00 -23.87
CA SER A 146 7.96 -1.44 -24.07
C SER A 146 9.09 -2.30 -23.48
N ASN A 147 10.32 -1.80 -23.55
CA ASN A 147 11.50 -2.43 -22.96
C ASN A 147 11.45 -2.48 -21.43
N LEU A 148 10.99 -1.41 -20.79
CA LEU A 148 10.78 -1.37 -19.33
C LEU A 148 9.63 -2.31 -18.92
N THR A 149 8.51 -2.27 -19.65
CA THR A 149 7.38 -3.19 -19.41
C THR A 149 7.83 -4.64 -19.49
N GLN A 150 8.59 -4.99 -20.53
CA GLN A 150 9.12 -6.34 -20.69
C GLN A 150 10.05 -6.74 -19.54
N ALA A 151 10.97 -5.86 -19.12
CA ALA A 151 11.88 -6.14 -18.01
C ALA A 151 11.13 -6.35 -16.69
N LEU A 152 10.14 -5.49 -16.39
CA LEU A 152 9.31 -5.61 -15.19
C LEU A 152 8.47 -6.89 -15.21
N GLU A 153 7.77 -7.16 -16.30
CA GLU A 153 6.91 -8.34 -16.41
C GLU A 153 7.70 -9.65 -16.41
N ALA A 154 8.91 -9.68 -16.99
CA ALA A 154 9.77 -10.86 -16.96
C ALA A 154 10.31 -11.16 -15.55
N ALA A 155 10.67 -10.13 -14.77
CA ALA A 155 11.15 -10.29 -13.40
C ALA A 155 10.01 -10.51 -12.38
N ALA A 156 8.78 -10.11 -12.71
CA ALA A 156 7.66 -10.15 -11.78
C ALA A 156 7.35 -11.54 -11.19
N PRO A 157 7.33 -12.65 -11.95
CA PRO A 157 7.14 -13.98 -11.37
C PRO A 157 8.22 -14.34 -10.34
N VAL A 158 9.48 -14.01 -10.63
CA VAL A 158 10.63 -14.25 -9.74
C VAL A 158 10.46 -13.46 -8.44
N TYR A 159 10.18 -12.17 -8.56
CA TYR A 159 9.96 -11.30 -7.41
C TYR A 159 8.79 -11.79 -6.53
N ARG A 160 7.68 -12.15 -7.18
CA ARG A 160 6.47 -12.65 -6.54
C ARG A 160 6.72 -13.92 -5.74
N ALA A 161 7.54 -14.83 -6.26
CA ALA A 161 7.86 -16.09 -5.60
C ALA A 161 8.84 -15.92 -4.43
N HIS A 162 9.89 -15.10 -4.61
CA HIS A 162 11.07 -15.16 -3.73
C HIS A 162 11.22 -14.01 -2.72
N LEU A 163 10.59 -12.85 -2.98
CA LEU A 163 10.80 -11.62 -2.21
C LEU A 163 9.49 -10.95 -1.78
N TRP A 164 8.46 -10.96 -2.62
CA TRP A 164 7.23 -10.22 -2.38
C TRP A 164 6.53 -10.56 -1.05
N PRO A 165 6.37 -11.84 -0.64
CA PRO A 165 5.69 -12.16 0.63
C PRO A 165 6.38 -11.55 1.86
N GLU A 166 7.69 -11.36 1.80
CA GLU A 166 8.45 -10.72 2.88
C GLU A 166 8.38 -9.20 2.79
N HIS A 167 8.56 -8.62 1.61
CA HIS A 167 8.50 -7.17 1.40
C HIS A 167 7.11 -6.62 1.72
N ASP A 168 6.04 -7.26 1.23
CA ASP A 168 4.66 -6.84 1.50
C ASP A 168 4.33 -6.89 3.00
N ARG A 169 4.72 -7.98 3.66
CA ARG A 169 4.54 -8.12 5.12
C ARG A 169 5.31 -7.06 5.89
N ALA A 170 6.51 -6.68 5.45
CA ALA A 170 7.30 -5.63 6.10
C ALA A 170 6.65 -4.26 5.92
N ASN A 171 6.16 -3.94 4.71
CA ASN A 171 5.48 -2.69 4.40
C ASN A 171 4.19 -2.52 5.20
N ARG A 172 3.36 -3.58 5.31
CA ARG A 172 2.09 -3.53 6.06
C ARG A 172 2.25 -3.45 7.59
N ARG A 173 3.47 -3.53 8.11
CA ARG A 173 3.77 -3.39 9.55
C ARG A 173 4.10 -1.96 9.96
N TRP A 174 4.25 -1.06 9.01
CA TRP A 174 4.40 0.37 9.25
C TRP A 174 3.04 1.00 9.56
#